data_AF-T1A692-F1
#
_entry.id   AF-T1A692-F1
#
_cell.length_a   1.000
_cell.length_b   1.000
_cell.length_c   1.000
_cell.angle_alpha   90.00
_cell.angle_beta   90.00
_cell.angle_gamma   90.00
#
_symmetry.space_group_name_H-M   'P 1'
#
loop_
_entity.id
_entity.type
_entity.pdbx_description
1 polymer ?
#
loop_
_entity_poly.entity_id
_entity_poly.type
_entity_poly.pdbx_seq_one_letter_code
_entity_poly.pdbx_strand_id
1 'polypeptide(L)'
;RTLRIARPNIFIDLQIHTHQSLSMLLSLSSGASIRIGLKRAPDWARDRFLTHSIYFNRHQPLFTVFRQVGNLLGLGPLTQSPKIPMIFSLKEQERVLKKIDLPDPRKRLLVINPNASRLSHERRWPREQFSALIEAFLQKFPETNVVLTGSQGEYDYNQPILDSKDISGQVIRNVAGQLSLQETATLLKHALPLPDKRQSAPFIWHLPSEPL
;
A
#
# COMPACT_ATOMS: atom_id res chain seq x y z
N ARG A 1 3.85 -28.23 -12.74
CA ARG A 1 5.24 -28.75 -12.66
C ARG A 1 6.17 -27.76 -11.95
N THR A 2 6.09 -26.46 -12.26
CA THR A 2 6.94 -25.40 -11.69
C THR A 2 6.91 -25.28 -10.16
N LEU A 3 5.73 -25.35 -9.52
CA LEU A 3 5.62 -25.21 -8.06
C LEU A 3 6.28 -26.35 -7.25
N ARG A 4 6.46 -27.54 -7.86
CA ARG A 4 7.10 -28.68 -7.21
C ARG A 4 8.63 -28.67 -7.35
N ILE A 5 9.18 -27.81 -8.20
CA ILE A 5 10.63 -27.71 -8.41
C ILE A 5 11.32 -27.29 -7.10
N ALA A 6 10.73 -26.34 -6.39
CA ALA A 6 11.24 -25.85 -5.12
C ALA A 6 11.08 -26.85 -3.95
N ARG A 7 10.33 -27.95 -4.14
CA ARG A 7 9.99 -28.96 -3.11
C ARG A 7 9.68 -28.33 -1.73
N PRO A 8 8.76 -27.36 -1.66
CA PRO A 8 8.51 -26.67 -0.41
C PRO A 8 7.99 -27.66 0.65
N ASN A 9 8.55 -27.62 1.86
CA ASN A 9 8.03 -28.42 2.97
C ASN A 9 6.71 -27.85 3.51
N ILE A 10 6.53 -26.54 3.38
CA ILE A 10 5.42 -25.77 3.95
C ILE A 10 4.81 -24.88 2.87
N PHE A 11 3.48 -24.90 2.77
CA PHE A 11 2.68 -23.95 2.00
C PHE A 11 1.81 -23.13 2.95
N ILE A 12 1.87 -21.80 2.83
CA ILE A 12 1.10 -20.88 3.67
C ILE A 12 0.07 -20.16 2.80
N ASP A 13 -1.21 -20.44 3.04
CA ASP A 13 -2.34 -19.80 2.37
C ASP A 13 -2.97 -18.71 3.26
N LEU A 14 -2.60 -17.45 2.99
CA LEU A 14 -3.18 -16.28 3.67
C LEU A 14 -4.48 -15.78 3.03
N GLN A 15 -5.00 -16.48 2.01
CA GLN A 15 -6.15 -16.04 1.25
C GLN A 15 -7.47 -16.36 1.98
N ILE A 16 -8.29 -15.34 2.22
CA ILE A 16 -9.54 -15.49 2.99
C ILE A 16 -10.79 -15.12 2.19
N HIS A 17 -10.73 -14.19 1.24
CA HIS A 17 -11.94 -13.58 0.66
C HIS A 17 -12.21 -13.95 -0.79
N THR A 18 -11.17 -14.15 -1.60
CA THR A 18 -11.33 -14.42 -3.04
C THR A 18 -10.50 -15.62 -3.45
N HIS A 19 -10.92 -16.34 -4.50
CA HIS A 19 -10.14 -17.43 -5.11
C HIS A 19 -9.67 -18.54 -4.15
N GLN A 20 -10.43 -18.85 -3.10
CA GLN A 20 -10.06 -19.89 -2.13
C GLN A 20 -9.83 -21.25 -2.78
N SER A 21 -10.68 -21.64 -3.74
CA SER A 21 -10.55 -22.90 -4.48
C SER A 21 -9.27 -22.95 -5.31
N LEU A 22 -8.90 -21.83 -5.94
CA LEU A 22 -7.62 -21.73 -6.67
C LEU A 22 -6.44 -21.82 -5.71
N SER A 23 -6.50 -21.15 -4.56
CA SER A 23 -5.45 -21.25 -3.54
C SER A 23 -5.28 -22.69 -3.03
N MET A 24 -6.38 -23.43 -2.86
CA MET A 24 -6.32 -24.86 -2.52
C MET A 24 -5.67 -25.70 -3.62
N LEU A 25 -6.01 -25.48 -4.90
CA LEU A 25 -5.36 -26.16 -6.01
C LEU A 25 -3.87 -25.85 -6.08
N LEU A 26 -3.47 -24.60 -5.82
CA LEU A 26 -2.06 -24.20 -5.72
C LEU A 26 -1.37 -24.91 -4.56
N SER A 27 -2.02 -24.97 -3.39
CA SER A 27 -1.52 -25.65 -2.20
C SER A 27 -1.29 -27.15 -2.46
N LEU A 28 -2.24 -27.84 -3.07
CA LEU A 28 -2.10 -29.25 -3.44
C LEU A 28 -1.06 -29.47 -4.54
N SER A 29 -1.03 -28.60 -5.54
CA SER A 29 -0.08 -28.72 -6.64
C SER A 29 1.36 -28.42 -6.21
N SER A 30 1.57 -27.66 -5.13
CA SER A 30 2.89 -27.41 -4.53
C SER A 30 3.57 -28.70 -4.02
N GLY A 31 2.78 -29.70 -3.64
CA GLY A 31 3.28 -30.94 -3.04
C GLY A 31 3.83 -30.78 -1.62
N ALA A 32 3.59 -29.63 -0.97
CA ALA A 32 4.03 -29.40 0.40
C ALA A 32 3.33 -30.35 1.38
N SER A 33 4.12 -30.98 2.26
CA SER A 33 3.62 -31.89 3.29
C SER A 33 2.81 -31.14 4.34
N ILE A 34 3.21 -29.92 4.68
CA ILE A 34 2.49 -29.04 5.61
C ILE A 34 1.81 -27.93 4.80
N ARG A 35 0.50 -27.81 4.96
CA ARG A 35 -0.34 -26.79 4.33
C ARG A 35 -1.13 -26.07 5.41
N ILE A 36 -0.79 -24.81 5.64
CA ILE A 36 -1.40 -23.94 6.65
C ILE A 36 -2.31 -22.97 5.92
N GLY A 37 -3.53 -22.77 6.39
CA GLY A 37 -4.43 -21.80 5.78
C GLY A 37 -5.48 -21.24 6.74
N LEU A 38 -6.07 -20.13 6.32
CA LEU A 38 -7.08 -19.41 7.12
C LEU A 38 -8.50 -19.91 6.78
N LYS A 39 -9.40 -19.98 7.77
CA LYS A 39 -10.82 -20.33 7.57
C LYS A 39 -11.76 -19.46 8.42
N ARG A 40 -12.93 -19.11 7.89
CA ARG A 40 -13.93 -18.27 8.58
C ARG A 40 -15.06 -19.06 9.24
N ALA A 41 -15.35 -20.22 8.70
CA ALA A 41 -16.41 -21.13 9.07
C ALA A 41 -15.97 -22.54 8.65
N PRO A 42 -16.72 -23.60 9.00
CA PRO A 42 -16.50 -24.92 8.40
C PRO A 42 -16.47 -24.80 6.87
N ASP A 43 -15.44 -25.37 6.25
CA ASP A 43 -15.20 -25.31 4.80
C ASP A 43 -14.63 -26.67 4.40
N TRP A 44 -15.45 -27.47 3.71
CA TRP A 44 -15.10 -28.83 3.34
C TRP A 44 -13.75 -28.94 2.61
N ALA A 45 -13.43 -28.00 1.71
CA ALA A 45 -12.20 -28.09 0.93
C ALA A 45 -11.00 -27.78 1.82
N ARG A 46 -11.08 -26.71 2.62
CA ARG A 46 -10.01 -26.34 3.54
C ARG A 46 -9.83 -27.36 4.65
N ASP A 47 -10.92 -27.87 5.21
CA ASP A 47 -10.92 -28.86 6.28
C ASP A 47 -10.37 -30.21 5.78
N ARG A 48 -10.56 -30.55 4.51
CA ARG A 48 -10.03 -31.78 3.92
C ARG A 48 -8.57 -31.65 3.47
N PHE A 49 -8.18 -30.51 2.91
CA PHE A 49 -6.91 -30.40 2.18
C PHE A 49 -5.82 -29.62 2.91
N LEU A 50 -6.17 -28.71 3.85
CA LEU A 50 -5.18 -28.12 4.74
C LEU A 50 -4.80 -29.12 5.82
N THR A 51 -3.52 -29.10 6.20
CA THR A 51 -3.06 -29.85 7.38
C THR A 51 -3.33 -29.11 8.67
N HIS A 52 -3.25 -27.78 8.63
CA HIS A 52 -3.46 -26.90 9.77
C HIS A 52 -4.34 -25.75 9.29
N SER A 53 -5.49 -25.60 9.94
CA SER A 53 -6.39 -24.48 9.68
C SER A 53 -6.39 -23.54 10.86
N ILE A 54 -6.33 -22.24 10.58
CA ILE A 54 -6.38 -21.19 11.60
C ILE A 54 -7.67 -20.41 11.39
N TYR A 55 -8.40 -20.18 12.48
CA TYR A 55 -9.63 -19.40 12.42
C TYR A 55 -9.32 -17.93 12.14
N PHE A 56 -9.92 -17.39 11.08
CA PHE A 56 -9.89 -15.97 10.75
C PHE A 56 -10.94 -15.23 11.58
N ASN A 57 -10.50 -14.68 12.71
CA ASN A 57 -11.32 -13.78 13.51
C ASN A 57 -11.37 -12.39 12.85
N ARG A 58 -12.51 -12.05 12.24
CA ARG A 58 -12.74 -10.75 11.60
C ARG A 58 -12.71 -9.56 12.56
N HIS A 59 -12.85 -9.80 13.87
CA HIS A 59 -12.82 -8.77 14.91
C HIS A 59 -11.40 -8.51 15.44
N GLN A 60 -10.40 -9.18 14.87
CA GLN A 60 -8.99 -8.97 15.22
C GLN A 60 -8.27 -8.29 14.05
N PRO A 61 -7.28 -7.42 14.34
CA PRO A 61 -6.43 -6.87 13.29
C PRO A 61 -5.82 -7.97 12.43
N LEU A 62 -5.80 -7.77 11.10
CA LEU A 62 -5.33 -8.79 10.15
C LEU A 62 -3.91 -9.26 10.46
N PHE A 63 -3.04 -8.34 10.90
CA PHE A 63 -1.66 -8.68 11.27
C PHE A 63 -1.62 -9.67 12.45
N THR A 64 -2.54 -9.57 13.42
CA THR A 64 -2.64 -10.49 14.56
C THR A 64 -2.97 -11.90 14.09
N VAL A 65 -3.90 -12.04 13.13
CA VAL A 65 -4.24 -13.34 12.57
C VAL A 65 -3.06 -13.93 11.79
N PHE A 66 -2.38 -13.13 10.96
CA PHE A 66 -1.19 -13.59 10.24
C PHE A 66 -0.04 -13.97 11.18
N ARG A 67 0.10 -13.32 12.33
CA ARG A 67 1.08 -13.69 13.37
C ARG A 67 0.81 -15.08 13.96
N GLN A 68 -0.44 -15.54 14.03
CA GLN A 68 -0.75 -16.88 14.53
C GLN A 68 -0.13 -17.97 13.65
N VAL A 69 0.01 -17.73 12.34
CA VAL A 69 0.74 -18.63 11.43
C VAL A 69 2.21 -18.75 11.86
N GLY A 70 2.86 -17.64 12.20
CA GLY A 70 4.24 -17.64 12.69
C GLY A 70 4.39 -18.39 14.02
N ASN A 71 3.44 -18.21 14.94
CA ASN A 71 3.43 -18.93 16.21
C ASN A 71 3.29 -20.45 15.99
N LEU A 72 2.42 -20.89 15.07
CA LEU A 72 2.27 -22.29 14.70
C LEU A 72 3.58 -22.90 14.15
N LEU A 73 4.36 -22.09 13.45
CA LEU A 73 5.66 -22.46 12.91
C LEU A 73 6.79 -22.43 13.95
N GLY A 74 6.49 -22.18 15.22
CA GLY A 74 7.48 -22.14 16.30
C GLY A 74 8.33 -20.87 16.34
N LEU A 75 7.96 -19.82 15.61
CA LEU A 75 8.68 -18.54 15.63
C LEU A 75 8.47 -17.73 16.92
N GLY A 76 7.57 -18.18 17.78
CA GLY A 76 7.21 -17.52 19.03
C GLY A 76 6.51 -16.17 18.81
N PRO A 77 6.12 -15.48 19.90
CA PRO A 77 5.53 -14.17 19.80
C PRO A 77 6.54 -13.19 19.19
N LEU A 78 6.28 -12.72 17.97
CA LEU A 78 7.05 -11.61 17.39
C LEU A 78 7.02 -10.40 18.33
N THR A 79 8.15 -10.06 18.93
CA THR A 79 8.28 -8.92 19.85
C THR A 79 8.26 -7.58 19.12
N GLN A 80 8.47 -7.58 17.79
CA GLN A 80 8.47 -6.39 16.97
C GLN A 80 7.63 -6.60 15.70
N SER A 81 6.98 -5.54 15.25
CA SER A 81 6.34 -5.52 13.93
C SER A 81 7.41 -5.68 12.86
N PRO A 82 7.23 -6.60 11.89
CA PRO A 82 8.20 -6.78 10.82
C PRO A 82 8.34 -5.47 10.03
N LYS A 83 9.57 -4.99 9.90
CA LYS A 83 9.88 -3.87 9.00
C LYS A 83 9.86 -4.41 7.59
N ILE A 84 8.96 -3.91 6.74
CA ILE A 84 8.98 -4.24 5.31
C ILE A 84 10.33 -3.73 4.75
N PRO A 85 11.15 -4.58 4.12
CA PRO A 85 12.43 -4.18 3.56
C PRO A 85 12.18 -3.38 2.28
N MET A 86 11.79 -2.13 2.43
CA MET A 86 11.77 -1.18 1.33
C MET A 86 13.14 -0.54 1.22
N ILE A 87 13.72 -0.58 0.02
CA ILE A 87 15.01 0.06 -0.27
C ILE A 87 14.78 1.56 -0.41
N PHE A 88 15.25 2.34 0.56
CA PHE A 88 15.10 3.79 0.61
C PHE A 88 16.43 4.52 0.44
N SER A 89 17.28 4.07 -0.49
CA SER A 89 18.57 4.73 -0.71
C SER A 89 18.37 6.16 -1.25
N LEU A 90 19.30 7.08 -0.92
CA LEU A 90 19.28 8.45 -1.46
C LEU A 90 19.32 8.45 -2.99
N LYS A 91 20.11 7.55 -3.58
CA LYS A 91 20.17 7.34 -5.04
C LYS A 91 18.81 6.99 -5.64
N GLU A 92 18.04 6.13 -4.97
CA GLU A 92 16.70 5.76 -5.42
C GLU A 92 15.72 6.93 -5.29
N GLN A 93 15.83 7.72 -4.21
CA GLN A 93 15.05 8.95 -4.05
C GLN A 93 15.34 9.94 -5.19
N GLU A 94 16.61 10.23 -5.47
CA GLU A 94 17.00 11.11 -6.57
C GLU A 94 16.51 10.59 -7.93
N ARG A 95 16.58 9.28 -8.17
CA ARG A 95 16.06 8.64 -9.39
C ARG A 95 14.56 8.88 -9.54
N VAL A 96 13.79 8.67 -8.46
CA VAL A 96 12.34 8.89 -8.45
C VAL A 96 12.02 10.36 -8.68
N LEU A 97 12.69 11.29 -7.98
CA LEU A 97 12.47 12.73 -8.12
C LEU A 97 12.81 13.25 -9.53
N LYS A 98 13.88 12.74 -10.14
CA LYS A 98 14.21 13.02 -11.54
C LYS A 98 13.18 12.47 -12.51
N LYS A 99 12.66 11.26 -12.27
CA LYS A 99 11.65 10.62 -13.11
C LYS A 99 10.34 11.42 -13.16
N ILE A 100 9.94 12.00 -12.03
CA ILE A 100 8.74 12.86 -11.95
C ILE A 100 9.02 14.32 -12.34
N ASP A 101 10.28 14.67 -12.65
CA ASP A 101 10.70 16.00 -13.09
C ASP A 101 10.29 17.14 -12.14
N LEU A 102 10.53 16.96 -10.83
CA LEU A 102 10.31 18.06 -9.87
C LEU A 102 11.47 19.07 -9.96
N PRO A 103 11.20 20.37 -10.24
CA PRO A 103 12.25 21.33 -10.59
C PRO A 103 13.12 21.78 -9.41
N ASP A 104 12.60 21.74 -8.17
CA ASP A 104 13.42 21.98 -6.98
C ASP A 104 13.15 20.91 -5.91
N PRO A 105 14.07 19.94 -5.73
CA PRO A 105 13.95 18.89 -4.71
C PRO A 105 14.13 19.43 -3.28
N ARG A 106 14.48 20.72 -3.10
CA ARG A 106 14.58 21.36 -1.79
C ARG A 106 13.24 21.91 -1.29
N LYS A 107 12.28 22.15 -2.19
CA LYS A 107 10.91 22.54 -1.82
C LYS A 107 10.23 21.38 -1.08
N ARG A 108 9.24 21.72 -0.25
CA ARG A 108 8.40 20.71 0.41
C ARG A 108 7.71 19.86 -0.64
N LEU A 109 7.36 18.63 -0.28
CA LEU A 109 6.62 17.75 -1.16
C LEU A 109 5.32 17.31 -0.48
N LEU A 110 4.19 17.65 -1.10
CA LEU A 110 2.87 17.15 -0.73
C LEU A 110 2.48 16.02 -1.69
N VAL A 111 2.35 14.80 -1.17
CA VAL A 111 1.93 13.64 -1.94
C VAL A 111 0.50 13.30 -1.57
N ILE A 112 -0.39 13.29 -2.57
CA ILE A 112 -1.82 12.99 -2.38
C ILE A 112 -2.15 11.76 -3.22
N ASN A 113 -2.91 10.84 -2.64
CA ASN A 113 -3.62 9.83 -3.42
C ASN A 113 -5.12 10.17 -3.36
N PRO A 114 -5.70 10.77 -4.41
CA PRO A 114 -7.11 11.15 -4.41
C PRO A 114 -8.06 9.95 -4.38
N ASN A 115 -7.55 8.77 -4.71
CA ASN A 115 -8.39 7.63 -5.05
C ASN A 115 -8.50 6.63 -3.91
N ALA A 116 -9.63 5.94 -3.95
CA ALA A 116 -9.85 4.68 -3.25
C ALA A 116 -9.90 3.54 -4.28
N SER A 117 -9.74 2.31 -3.79
CA SER A 117 -9.94 1.08 -4.57
C SER A 117 -11.20 1.16 -5.44
N ARG A 118 -11.16 0.59 -6.65
CA ARG A 118 -12.29 0.49 -7.59
C ARG A 118 -13.56 -0.08 -6.95
N LEU A 119 -13.42 -0.89 -5.91
CA LEU A 119 -14.55 -1.49 -5.19
C LEU A 119 -15.11 -0.60 -4.07
N SER A 120 -14.61 0.63 -3.92
CA SER A 120 -14.99 1.52 -2.83
C SER A 120 -14.96 2.99 -3.22
N HIS A 121 -15.59 3.33 -4.33
CA HIS A 121 -15.66 4.71 -4.83
C HIS A 121 -16.32 5.66 -3.82
N GLU A 122 -17.23 5.17 -2.98
CA GLU A 122 -17.88 5.91 -1.91
C GLU A 122 -16.93 6.41 -0.81
N ARG A 123 -15.73 5.82 -0.69
CA ARG A 123 -14.67 6.29 0.21
C ARG A 123 -13.82 7.40 -0.39
N ARG A 124 -14.09 7.78 -1.64
CA ARG A 124 -13.34 8.81 -2.36
C ARG A 124 -13.93 10.17 -2.03
N TRP A 125 -13.06 11.12 -1.70
CA TRP A 125 -13.49 12.50 -1.53
C TRP A 125 -13.78 13.14 -2.89
N PRO A 126 -14.74 14.08 -3.01
CA PRO A 126 -14.99 14.80 -4.25
C PRO A 126 -13.74 15.56 -4.74
N ARG A 127 -13.62 15.74 -6.06
CA ARG A 127 -12.43 16.36 -6.68
C ARG A 127 -12.24 17.80 -6.23
N GLU A 128 -13.34 18.51 -6.12
CA GLU A 128 -13.41 19.91 -5.74
C GLU A 128 -12.84 20.14 -4.34
N GLN A 129 -13.00 19.15 -3.46
CA GLN A 129 -12.46 19.19 -2.10
C GLN A 129 -10.94 18.97 -2.07
N PHE A 130 -10.40 18.11 -2.93
CA PHE A 130 -8.95 17.99 -3.11
C PHE A 130 -8.35 19.28 -3.70
N SER A 131 -9.01 19.87 -4.70
CA SER A 131 -8.60 21.15 -5.27
C SER A 131 -8.56 22.26 -4.20
N ALA A 132 -9.62 22.39 -3.40
CA ALA A 132 -9.69 23.38 -2.32
C ALA A 132 -8.63 23.13 -1.23
N LEU A 133 -8.36 21.87 -0.89
CA LEU A 133 -7.31 21.49 0.07
C LEU A 133 -5.93 21.88 -0.44
N ILE A 134 -5.63 21.57 -1.70
CA ILE A 134 -4.35 21.90 -2.33
C ILE A 134 -4.16 23.42 -2.35
N GLU A 135 -5.18 24.18 -2.78
CA GLU A 135 -5.15 25.64 -2.80
C GLU A 135 -4.87 26.22 -1.40
N ALA A 136 -5.63 25.80 -0.38
CA ALA A 136 -5.43 26.26 1.00
C ALA A 136 -4.04 25.87 1.56
N PHE A 137 -3.54 24.68 1.21
CA PHE A 137 -2.21 24.23 1.64
C PHE A 137 -1.11 25.10 1.02
N LEU A 138 -1.21 25.37 -0.27
CA LEU A 138 -0.23 26.14 -1.03
C LEU A 138 -0.23 27.62 -0.64
N GLN A 139 -1.39 28.21 -0.29
CA GLN A 139 -1.46 29.55 0.30
C GLN A 139 -0.65 29.65 1.61
N LYS A 140 -0.68 28.60 2.43
CA LYS A 140 0.06 28.55 3.70
C LYS A 140 1.53 28.17 3.53
N PHE A 141 1.83 27.36 2.52
CA PHE A 141 3.16 26.80 2.25
C PHE A 141 3.52 26.95 0.77
N PRO A 142 3.82 28.17 0.29
CA PRO A 142 4.04 28.45 -1.13
C PRO A 142 5.26 27.72 -1.72
N GLU A 143 6.24 27.36 -0.88
CA GLU A 143 7.42 26.58 -1.27
C GLU A 143 7.16 25.07 -1.20
N THR A 144 6.09 24.62 -1.86
CA THR A 144 5.66 23.21 -1.89
C THR A 144 5.39 22.75 -3.32
N ASN A 145 5.98 21.61 -3.70
CA ASN A 145 5.60 20.84 -4.86
C ASN A 145 4.48 19.86 -4.49
N VAL A 146 3.53 19.64 -5.40
CA VAL A 146 2.41 18.72 -5.18
C VAL A 146 2.44 17.59 -6.19
N VAL A 147 2.23 16.36 -5.73
CA VAL A 147 2.19 15.17 -6.58
C VAL A 147 0.93 14.36 -6.29
N LEU A 148 0.11 14.13 -7.31
CA LEU A 148 -1.01 13.20 -7.26
C LEU A 148 -0.56 11.82 -7.73
N THR A 149 -0.73 10.82 -6.87
CA THR A 149 -0.38 9.41 -7.14
C THR A 149 -1.63 8.59 -7.43
N GLY A 150 -1.41 7.37 -7.95
CA GLY A 150 -2.48 6.45 -8.32
C GLY A 150 -2.01 5.41 -9.32
N SER A 151 -2.91 4.51 -9.68
CA SER A 151 -2.80 3.58 -10.80
C SER A 151 -3.09 4.26 -12.14
N GLN A 152 -2.76 3.60 -13.25
CA GLN A 152 -2.96 4.17 -14.59
C GLN A 152 -4.42 4.57 -14.86
N GLY A 153 -5.39 3.78 -14.40
CA GLY A 153 -6.82 4.05 -14.60
C GLY A 153 -7.37 5.20 -13.76
N GLU A 154 -6.54 5.81 -12.91
CA GLU A 154 -6.91 6.94 -12.05
C GLU A 154 -6.38 8.28 -12.57
N TYR A 155 -5.60 8.26 -13.66
CA TYR A 155 -5.00 9.46 -14.24
C TYR A 155 -6.08 10.48 -14.65
N ASP A 156 -7.09 10.06 -15.42
CA ASP A 156 -8.14 10.95 -15.93
C ASP A 156 -9.04 11.49 -14.81
N TYR A 157 -9.15 10.77 -13.69
CA TYR A 157 -9.85 11.28 -12.51
C TYR A 157 -9.01 12.34 -11.78
N ASN A 158 -7.70 12.14 -11.68
CA ASN A 158 -6.78 13.04 -11.00
C ASN A 158 -6.54 14.33 -11.77
N GLN A 159 -6.47 14.28 -13.10
CA GLN A 159 -6.06 15.41 -13.92
C GLN A 159 -6.92 16.67 -13.68
N PRO A 160 -8.27 16.60 -13.64
CA PRO A 160 -9.11 17.76 -13.37
C PRO A 160 -8.95 18.40 -11.98
N ILE A 161 -8.35 17.69 -11.01
CA ILE A 161 -8.01 18.27 -9.70
C ILE A 161 -6.95 19.36 -9.86
N LEU A 162 -6.09 19.25 -10.88
CA LEU A 162 -5.00 20.17 -11.17
C LEU A 162 -5.42 21.34 -12.06
N ASP A 163 -6.40 21.11 -12.93
CA ASP A 163 -6.89 22.10 -13.89
C ASP A 163 -7.63 23.26 -13.21
N SER A 164 -7.87 23.16 -11.89
CA SER A 164 -8.79 24.02 -11.17
C SER A 164 -8.24 25.37 -10.70
N LYS A 165 -7.00 25.77 -11.00
CA LYS A 165 -6.51 27.17 -10.92
C LYS A 165 -5.03 27.32 -11.24
N ASP A 166 -4.71 28.49 -11.77
CA ASP A 166 -3.39 28.96 -12.16
C ASP A 166 -2.55 29.32 -10.92
N ILE A 167 -1.82 28.33 -10.39
CA ILE A 167 -0.93 28.56 -9.25
C ILE A 167 0.48 28.85 -9.78
N SER A 168 0.66 30.10 -10.21
CA SER A 168 1.92 30.63 -10.72
C SER A 168 3.12 30.24 -9.83
N GLY A 169 4.14 29.63 -10.45
CA GLY A 169 5.42 29.30 -9.82
C GLY A 169 5.46 27.99 -9.01
N GLN A 170 4.38 27.22 -8.97
CA GLN A 170 4.29 25.97 -8.20
C GLN A 170 4.13 24.77 -9.13
N VAL A 171 4.89 23.70 -8.86
CA VAL A 171 4.81 22.48 -9.67
C VAL A 171 3.85 21.50 -9.04
N ILE A 172 2.77 21.25 -9.78
CA ILE A 172 1.77 20.26 -9.44
C ILE A 172 1.74 19.22 -10.54
N ARG A 173 1.95 17.94 -10.21
CA ARG A 173 2.03 16.85 -11.19
C ARG A 173 1.10 15.71 -10.86
N ASN A 174 0.43 15.20 -11.89
CA ASN A 174 -0.27 13.93 -11.85
C ASN A 174 0.68 12.83 -12.34
N VAL A 175 1.07 11.92 -11.44
CA VAL A 175 1.98 10.80 -11.75
C VAL A 175 1.28 9.44 -11.66
N ALA A 176 -0.05 9.44 -11.69
CA ALA A 176 -0.85 8.22 -11.66
C ALA A 176 -0.44 7.28 -12.83
N GLY A 177 -0.14 6.02 -12.50
CA GLY A 177 0.34 5.02 -13.47
C GLY A 177 1.83 5.12 -13.85
N GLN A 178 2.55 6.16 -13.41
CA GLN A 178 3.95 6.38 -13.81
C GLN A 178 4.96 5.76 -12.83
N LEU A 179 4.56 5.52 -11.58
CA LEU A 179 5.41 4.99 -10.52
C LEU A 179 5.07 3.54 -10.17
N SER A 180 6.09 2.73 -9.98
CA SER A 180 5.94 1.41 -9.34
C SER A 180 5.59 1.56 -7.85
N LEU A 181 5.19 0.46 -7.21
CA LEU A 181 4.92 0.45 -5.75
C LEU A 181 6.16 0.86 -4.95
N GLN A 182 7.35 0.39 -5.32
CA GLN A 182 8.61 0.74 -4.66
C GLN A 182 8.92 2.23 -4.83
N GLU A 183 8.76 2.77 -6.05
CA GLU A 183 8.99 4.20 -6.31
C GLU A 183 7.98 5.09 -5.56
N THR A 184 6.72 4.67 -5.48
CA THR A 184 5.67 5.37 -4.71
C THR A 184 6.01 5.38 -3.22
N ALA A 185 6.45 4.24 -2.68
CA ALA A 185 6.90 4.16 -1.29
C ALA A 185 8.11 5.06 -1.02
N THR A 186 9.08 5.09 -1.95
CA THR A 186 10.23 6.00 -1.90
C THR A 186 9.79 7.46 -1.90
N LEU A 187 8.81 7.83 -2.73
CA LEU A 187 8.26 9.18 -2.78
C LEU A 187 7.58 9.56 -1.45
N LEU A 188 6.74 8.67 -0.90
CA LEU A 188 6.09 8.89 0.40
C LEU A 188 7.11 9.02 1.53
N LYS A 189 8.19 8.23 1.50
CA LYS A 189 9.30 8.32 2.46
C LYS A 189 10.00 9.67 2.38
N HIS A 190 10.20 10.20 1.17
CA HIS A 190 10.81 11.51 0.96
C HIS A 190 9.90 12.66 1.42
N ALA A 191 8.58 12.52 1.27
CA ALA A 191 7.61 13.51 1.73
C ALA A 191 7.47 13.58 3.26
N LEU A 192 7.88 12.53 3.99
CA LEU A 192 8.00 12.57 5.45
C LEU A 192 9.20 13.43 5.86
N PRO A 193 9.11 14.27 6.91
CA PRO A 193 10.28 14.92 7.46
C PRO A 193 11.29 13.85 7.87
N LEU A 194 12.53 14.02 7.42
CA LEU A 194 13.65 13.36 8.06
C LEU A 194 13.72 13.86 9.51
N PRO A 195 14.09 13.01 10.48
CA PRO A 195 14.11 13.34 11.92
C PRO A 195 14.87 14.63 12.28
N ASP A 196 15.75 15.10 11.38
CA ASP A 196 16.62 16.25 11.59
C ASP A 196 16.09 17.58 10.98
N LYS A 197 15.02 17.54 10.18
CA LYS A 197 14.39 18.76 9.64
C LYS A 197 13.22 19.19 10.53
N ARG A 198 13.55 19.76 11.69
CA ARG A 198 12.60 20.53 12.51
C ARG A 198 12.14 21.77 11.75
N GLN A 199 11.20 21.62 10.82
CA GLN A 199 10.27 22.67 10.34
C GLN A 199 9.32 22.21 9.23
N SER A 200 9.43 20.99 8.69
CA SER A 200 8.46 20.46 7.72
C SER A 200 7.43 19.54 8.37
N ALA A 201 6.24 20.07 8.65
CA ALA A 201 5.10 19.23 9.02
C ALA A 201 4.76 18.29 7.84
N PRO A 202 4.78 16.96 8.02
CA PRO A 202 4.20 16.04 7.05
C PRO A 202 2.69 16.10 7.16
N PHE A 203 2.01 16.09 6.01
CA PHE A 203 0.60 15.74 5.98
C PHE A 203 0.40 14.68 4.90
N ILE A 204 0.47 13.41 5.32
CA ILE A 204 0.00 12.28 4.52
C ILE A 204 -1.44 12.04 4.96
N TRP A 205 -2.42 12.40 4.14
CA TRP A 205 -3.79 11.95 4.36
C TRP A 205 -3.89 10.49 3.91
N HIS A 206 -3.85 9.58 4.86
CA HIS A 206 -4.41 8.24 4.69
C HIS A 206 -5.65 8.18 5.58
N LEU A 207 -6.83 8.12 4.97
CA LEU A 207 -8.04 7.78 5.73
C LEU A 207 -7.78 6.40 6.36
N PRO A 208 -7.88 6.24 7.69
CA PRO A 208 -7.83 4.92 8.29
C PRO A 208 -9.01 4.13 7.72
N SER A 209 -8.70 3.09 6.95
CA SER A 209 -9.69 2.11 6.55
C SER A 209 -9.95 1.17 7.73
N GLU A 210 -10.61 1.67 8.77
CA GLU A 210 -11.27 0.83 9.77
C GLU A 210 -12.77 1.10 9.70
N PRO A 211 -13.60 0.10 9.37
CA PRO A 211 -14.99 0.13 9.78
C PRO A 211 -15.08 -0.33 11.24
N LEU A 212 -15.98 0.34 11.98
CA LEU A 212 -16.53 -0.07 13.28
C LEU A 212 -16.94 -1.55 13.32
#